data_AF-A0A8T7KNB2-F1
#
_entry.id   AF-A0A8T7KNB2-F1
#
_cell.length_a   1.000
_cell.length_b   1.000
_cell.length_c   1.000
_cell.angle_alpha   90.00
_cell.angle_beta   90.00
_cell.angle_gamma   90.00
#
_symmetry.space_group_name_H-M   'P 1'
#
loop_
_entity.id
_entity.type
_entity.pdbx_description
1 polymer ?
#
loop_
_entity_poly.entity_id
_entity_poly.type
_entity_poly.pdbx_seq_one_letter_code
_entity_poly.pdbx_strand_id
1 'polypeptide(L)'
;MNHLTDETLNEYLDHELADRASAETHLAVCADCAARLAALQALFAELDSLPEEALSRDLAARITPRPSLPAALPRWLTLTATLQAALVVIAIIAAAPFAVDLVSPYLVTVQMPSLTEIVVQFQSQWTTWLDMLSTFRFPAMPQLPPLEISSLMLMIMLAGVSILWLVGNGLLLRKQA
;
A
#
# COMPACT_ATOMS: atom_id res chain seq x y z
N MET A 1 -14.20 11.42 51.95
CA MET A 1 -12.94 12.11 51.59
C MET A 1 -12.70 11.79 50.13
N ASN A 2 -12.41 12.80 49.29
CA ASN A 2 -12.22 12.60 47.85
C ASN A 2 -10.76 12.22 47.60
N HIS A 3 -10.47 11.03 47.08
CA HIS A 3 -9.11 10.56 46.81
C HIS A 3 -8.60 11.06 45.45
N LEU A 4 -7.29 11.14 45.28
CA LEU A 4 -6.69 11.35 43.95
C LEU A 4 -7.01 10.17 43.02
N THR A 5 -7.27 10.48 41.76
CA THR A 5 -7.45 9.45 40.73
C THR A 5 -6.11 8.84 40.32
N ASP A 6 -6.13 7.67 39.68
CA ASP A 6 -4.90 7.02 39.22
C ASP A 6 -4.21 7.84 38.12
N GLU A 7 -4.98 8.51 37.27
CA GLU A 7 -4.44 9.41 36.24
C GLU A 7 -3.65 10.55 36.89
N THR A 8 -4.19 11.16 37.95
CA THR A 8 -3.50 12.25 38.66
C THR A 8 -2.20 11.77 39.32
N LEU A 9 -2.19 10.54 39.86
CA LEU A 9 -1.00 9.94 40.46
C LEU A 9 0.07 9.61 39.40
N ASN A 10 -0.33 9.13 38.22
CA ASN A 10 0.59 8.86 37.12
C ASN A 10 1.14 10.17 36.52
N GLU A 11 0.30 11.17 36.26
CA GLU A 11 0.76 12.50 35.82
C GLU A 11 1.72 13.14 36.84
N TYR A 12 1.51 12.89 38.14
CA TYR A 12 2.44 13.33 39.18
C TYR A 12 3.81 12.62 39.09
N LEU A 13 3.82 11.32 38.78
CA LEU A 13 5.05 10.52 38.60
C LEU A 13 5.79 10.89 37.31
N ASP A 14 5.06 11.14 36.22
CA ASP A 14 5.61 11.53 34.92
C ASP A 14 6.08 13.00 34.88
N HIS A 15 5.90 13.73 35.98
CA HIS A 15 6.17 15.18 36.09
C HIS A 15 5.34 16.05 35.14
N GLU A 16 4.16 15.58 34.72
CA GLU A 16 3.26 16.28 33.79
C GLU A 16 2.06 16.95 34.48
N LEU A 17 1.86 16.71 35.78
CA LEU A 17 0.74 17.30 36.53
C LEU A 17 0.88 18.82 36.69
N ALA A 18 -0.12 19.57 36.19
CA ALA A 18 -0.13 21.03 36.20
C ALA A 18 -0.25 21.67 37.60
N ASP A 19 -1.02 21.06 38.52
CA ASP A 19 -1.20 21.55 39.90
C ASP A 19 -0.59 20.58 40.93
N ARG A 20 0.73 20.49 40.89
CA ARG A 20 1.50 19.58 41.75
C ARG A 20 1.39 19.92 43.24
N ALA A 21 1.35 21.21 43.59
CA ALA A 21 1.30 21.65 44.98
C ALA A 21 0.01 21.19 45.69
N SER A 22 -1.12 21.19 44.98
CA SER A 22 -2.39 20.65 45.49
C SER A 22 -2.32 19.14 45.74
N ALA A 23 -1.74 18.37 44.80
CA ALA A 23 -1.54 16.94 44.97
C ALA A 23 -0.59 16.61 46.13
N GLU A 24 0.51 17.33 46.29
CA GLU A 24 1.46 17.17 47.41
C GLU A 24 0.80 17.45 48.77
N THR A 25 -0.03 18.50 48.83
CA THR A 25 -0.83 18.82 50.04
C THR A 25 -1.78 17.68 50.38
N HIS A 26 -2.43 17.08 49.37
CA HIS A 26 -3.32 15.93 49.58
C HIS A 26 -2.55 14.69 50.05
N LEU A 27 -1.42 14.37 49.42
CA LEU A 27 -0.57 13.23 49.76
C LEU A 27 0.00 13.32 51.18
N ALA A 28 0.24 14.53 51.68
CA ALA A 28 0.69 14.76 53.06
C ALA A 28 -0.37 14.39 54.13
N VAL A 29 -1.66 14.40 53.76
CA VAL A 29 -2.79 14.21 54.69
C VAL A 29 -3.51 12.88 54.47
N CYS A 30 -3.50 12.33 53.26
CA CYS A 30 -4.21 11.09 52.91
C CYS A 30 -3.25 9.89 52.84
N ALA A 31 -3.26 9.05 53.87
CA ALA A 31 -2.43 7.85 53.95
C ALA A 31 -2.70 6.84 52.81
N ASP A 32 -3.96 6.71 52.37
CA ASP A 32 -4.33 5.79 51.29
C ASP A 32 -3.72 6.22 49.94
N CYS A 33 -3.78 7.51 49.62
CA CYS A 33 -3.17 8.05 48.40
C CYS A 33 -1.63 7.97 48.45
N ALA A 34 -1.02 8.21 49.62
CA ALA A 34 0.42 8.05 49.81
C ALA A 34 0.86 6.57 49.64
N ALA A 35 0.09 5.62 50.16
CA ALA A 35 0.36 4.19 49.99
C ALA A 35 0.26 3.75 48.52
N ARG A 36 -0.76 4.25 47.79
CA ARG A 36 -0.91 3.99 46.35
C ARG A 36 0.26 4.57 45.54
N LEU A 37 0.67 5.79 45.84
CA LEU A 37 1.84 6.41 45.20
C LEU A 37 3.11 5.59 45.46
N ALA A 38 3.35 5.16 46.70
CA ALA A 38 4.51 4.33 47.04
C ALA A 38 4.51 2.98 46.30
N ALA A 39 3.34 2.36 46.12
CA ALA A 39 3.20 1.13 45.34
C ALA A 39 3.54 1.35 43.87
N LEU A 40 3.08 2.44 43.25
CA LEU A 40 3.42 2.80 41.87
C LEU A 40 4.92 3.08 41.71
N GLN A 41 5.53 3.83 42.64
CA GLN A 41 6.97 4.11 42.64
C GLN A 41 7.80 2.83 42.72
N ALA A 42 7.38 1.87 43.55
CA ALA A 42 8.04 0.57 43.65
C ALA A 42 7.95 -0.21 42.33
N LEU A 43 6.80 -0.20 41.66
CA LEU A 43 6.62 -0.83 40.36
C LEU A 43 7.53 -0.23 39.29
N PHE A 44 7.59 1.10 39.19
CA PHE A 44 8.47 1.76 38.22
C PHE A 44 9.95 1.48 38.50
N ALA A 45 10.36 1.47 39.77
CA ALA A 45 11.72 1.10 40.15
C ALA A 45 12.06 -0.36 39.77
N GLU A 46 11.09 -1.28 39.86
CA GLU A 46 11.26 -2.66 39.39
C GLU A 46 11.39 -2.74 37.86
N LEU A 47 10.55 -2.00 37.13
CA LEU A 47 10.63 -1.91 35.67
C LEU A 47 11.97 -1.32 35.19
N ASP A 48 12.45 -0.26 35.84
CA ASP A 48 13.75 0.36 35.53
C ASP A 48 14.94 -0.56 35.88
N SER A 49 14.73 -1.53 36.76
CA SER A 49 15.75 -2.53 37.13
C SER A 49 15.85 -3.69 36.14
N LEU A 50 14.93 -3.79 35.18
CA LEU A 50 14.97 -4.84 34.18
C LEU A 50 16.22 -4.72 33.30
N PRO A 51 16.89 -5.84 32.98
CA PRO A 51 18.06 -5.82 32.14
C PRO A 51 17.71 -5.34 30.72
N GLU A 52 18.58 -4.49 30.18
CA GLU A 52 18.48 -4.05 28.80
C GLU A 52 18.83 -5.23 27.87
N GLU A 53 17.84 -5.72 27.11
CA GLU A 53 18.04 -6.88 26.25
C GLU A 53 18.75 -6.47 24.95
N ALA A 54 19.91 -7.05 24.70
CA ALA A 54 20.63 -6.81 23.45
C ALA A 54 19.86 -7.41 22.27
N LEU A 55 19.73 -6.64 21.18
CA LEU A 55 19.15 -7.16 19.94
C LEU A 55 19.98 -8.34 19.43
N SER A 56 19.34 -9.51 19.28
CA SER A 56 19.98 -10.74 18.78
C SER A 56 20.51 -10.64 17.34
N ARG A 57 20.14 -9.59 16.62
CA ARG A 57 20.51 -9.34 15.22
C ARG A 57 20.84 -7.87 15.02
N ASP A 58 21.85 -7.63 14.20
CA ASP A 58 22.18 -6.29 13.74
C ASP A 58 21.07 -5.76 12.82
N LEU A 59 20.23 -4.87 13.37
CA LEU A 59 19.22 -4.13 12.62
C LEU A 59 19.81 -2.92 11.88
N ALA A 60 20.94 -2.39 12.35
CA ALA A 60 21.60 -1.23 11.72
C ALA A 60 22.08 -1.57 10.31
N ALA A 61 22.55 -2.80 10.10
CA ALA A 61 22.91 -3.31 8.77
C ALA A 61 21.74 -3.21 7.75
N ARG A 62 20.48 -3.35 8.20
CA ARG A 62 19.29 -3.24 7.33
C ARG A 62 18.87 -1.82 7.04
N ILE A 63 19.33 -0.87 7.85
CA ILE A 63 19.04 0.56 7.73
C ILE A 63 20.16 1.28 6.97
N THR A 64 21.16 0.55 6.45
CA THR A 64 22.18 1.14 5.59
C THR A 64 21.51 1.92 4.44
N PRO A 65 21.82 3.21 4.29
CA PRO A 65 21.18 4.04 3.28
C PRO A 65 21.45 3.41 1.92
N ARG A 66 20.38 3.03 1.24
CA ARG A 66 20.43 2.49 -0.11
C ARG A 66 21.25 3.48 -0.94
N PRO A 67 22.25 3.03 -1.72
CA PRO A 67 22.98 3.93 -2.60
C PRO A 67 21.96 4.69 -3.44
N SER A 68 22.03 6.02 -3.38
CA SER A 68 21.14 6.90 -4.12
C SER A 68 21.19 6.47 -5.59
N LEU A 69 20.02 6.23 -6.18
CA LEU A 69 19.91 5.97 -7.61
C LEU A 69 20.70 7.06 -8.36
N PRO A 70 21.41 6.72 -9.45
CA PRO A 70 22.21 7.69 -10.18
C PRO A 70 21.34 8.89 -10.54
N ALA A 71 21.74 10.07 -10.04
CA ALA A 71 20.94 11.30 -10.08
C ALA A 71 20.68 11.83 -11.50
N ALA A 72 21.30 11.25 -12.53
CA ALA A 72 21.17 11.68 -13.91
C ALA A 72 20.88 10.50 -14.83
N LEU A 73 19.71 10.54 -15.46
CA LEU A 73 19.40 9.69 -16.62
C LEU A 73 20.40 9.99 -17.75
N PRO A 74 20.81 8.98 -18.52
CA PRO A 74 21.79 9.17 -19.58
C PRO A 74 21.24 10.12 -20.65
N ARG A 75 22.07 11.07 -21.12
CA ARG A 75 21.68 12.18 -22.00
C ARG A 75 20.94 11.75 -23.28
N TRP A 76 21.24 10.57 -23.81
CA TRP A 76 20.55 10.03 -24.98
C TRP A 76 19.08 9.72 -24.71
N LEU A 77 18.73 9.26 -23.50
CA LEU A 77 17.37 8.93 -23.12
C LEU A 77 16.51 10.19 -22.92
N THR A 78 17.12 11.26 -22.38
CA THR A 78 16.47 12.57 -22.30
C THR A 78 16.27 13.19 -23.68
N LEU A 79 17.19 12.98 -24.62
CA LEU A 79 17.05 13.45 -26.00
C LEU A 79 15.94 12.70 -26.76
N THR A 80 15.84 11.38 -26.60
CA THR A 80 14.75 10.62 -27.23
C THR A 80 13.39 11.00 -26.65
N ALA A 81 13.29 11.21 -25.33
CA ALA A 81 12.05 11.60 -24.68
C ALA A 81 11.59 13.00 -25.12
N THR A 82 12.52 13.97 -25.20
CA THR A 82 12.21 15.33 -25.68
C THR A 82 11.81 15.33 -27.16
N LEU A 83 12.47 14.53 -28.00
CA LEU A 83 12.12 14.40 -29.41
C LEU A 83 10.73 13.75 -29.59
N GLN A 84 10.41 12.72 -28.80
CA GLN A 84 9.07 12.10 -28.82
C GLN A 84 8.00 13.09 -28.39
N ALA A 85 8.22 13.84 -27.31
CA ALA A 85 7.27 14.86 -26.84
C ALA A 85 7.02 15.94 -27.90
N ALA A 86 8.10 16.43 -28.54
CA ALA A 86 7.98 17.40 -29.63
C ALA A 86 7.17 16.84 -30.81
N LEU A 87 7.41 15.59 -31.20
CA LEU A 87 6.70 14.93 -32.30
C LEU A 87 5.21 14.74 -31.98
N VAL A 88 4.87 14.38 -30.74
CA VAL A 88 3.49 14.27 -30.28
C VAL A 88 2.78 15.62 -30.34
N VAL A 89 3.41 16.70 -29.87
CA VAL A 89 2.83 18.06 -29.92
C VAL A 89 2.59 18.49 -31.37
N ILE A 90 3.55 18.26 -32.27
CA ILE A 90 3.39 18.54 -33.69
C ILE A 90 2.23 17.74 -34.29
N ALA A 91 2.14 16.45 -33.97
CA ALA A 91 1.06 15.59 -34.45
C ALA A 91 -0.32 16.07 -33.95
N ILE A 92 -0.43 16.48 -32.68
CA ILE A 92 -1.67 17.04 -32.12
C ILE A 92 -2.06 18.33 -32.86
N ILE A 93 -1.12 19.25 -33.07
CA ILE A 93 -1.38 20.52 -33.79
C ILE A 93 -1.82 20.24 -35.23
N ALA A 94 -1.15 19.32 -35.93
CA ALA A 94 -1.48 18.96 -37.30
C ALA A 94 -2.83 18.22 -37.40
N ALA A 95 -3.18 17.40 -36.40
CA ALA A 95 -4.43 16.65 -36.36
C ALA A 95 -5.62 17.48 -35.83
N ALA A 96 -5.38 18.58 -35.12
CA ALA A 96 -6.40 19.45 -34.54
C ALA A 96 -7.53 19.85 -35.51
N PRO A 97 -7.27 20.34 -36.75
CA PRO A 97 -8.35 20.69 -37.67
C PRO A 97 -9.23 19.49 -38.05
N PHE A 98 -8.65 18.31 -38.23
CA PHE A 98 -9.40 17.08 -38.53
C PHE A 98 -10.18 16.55 -37.32
N ALA A 99 -9.65 16.72 -36.12
CA ALA A 99 -10.32 16.35 -34.88
C ALA A 99 -11.55 17.23 -34.61
N VAL A 100 -11.48 18.53 -34.95
CA VAL A 100 -12.62 19.44 -34.83
C VAL A 100 -13.78 18.99 -35.73
N ASP A 101 -13.52 18.59 -36.97
CA ASP A 101 -14.58 18.09 -37.87
C ASP A 101 -15.19 16.76 -37.40
N LEU A 102 -14.39 15.89 -36.78
CA LEU A 102 -14.86 14.61 -36.23
C LEU A 102 -15.67 14.78 -34.93
N VAL A 103 -15.33 15.77 -34.10
CA VAL A 103 -15.85 15.93 -32.73
C VAL A 103 -16.89 17.07 -32.62
N SER A 104 -16.96 17.97 -33.59
CA SER A 104 -17.97 19.04 -33.71
C SER A 104 -19.43 18.56 -33.54
N PRO A 105 -19.86 17.40 -34.10
CA PRO A 105 -21.22 16.88 -33.87
C PRO A 105 -21.51 16.50 -32.40
N TYR A 106 -20.47 16.30 -31.59
CA TYR A 106 -20.56 15.81 -30.22
C TYR A 106 -20.36 16.91 -29.16
N LEU A 107 -19.83 18.09 -29.53
CA LEU A 107 -19.47 19.15 -28.57
C LEU A 107 -20.61 20.13 -28.22
N VAL A 108 -21.72 20.15 -28.97
CA VAL A 108 -22.73 21.21 -28.84
C VAL A 108 -23.80 20.95 -27.77
N THR A 109 -23.89 19.77 -27.13
CA THR A 109 -24.94 19.52 -26.11
C THR A 109 -24.50 18.62 -24.97
N VAL A 110 -23.33 18.83 -24.36
CA VAL A 110 -23.01 18.16 -23.08
C VAL A 110 -23.71 18.93 -21.95
N GLN A 111 -25.01 18.69 -21.81
CA GLN A 111 -25.75 19.04 -20.62
C GLN A 111 -25.25 18.07 -19.54
N MET A 112 -24.53 18.59 -18.53
CA MET A 112 -24.05 17.76 -17.42
C MET A 112 -25.28 17.11 -16.76
N PRO A 113 -25.37 15.77 -16.72
CA PRO A 113 -26.47 15.12 -16.03
C PRO A 113 -26.45 15.54 -14.57
N SER A 114 -27.62 15.78 -14.03
CA SER A 114 -27.80 16.03 -12.60
C SER A 114 -27.35 14.82 -11.79
N LEU A 115 -26.94 15.04 -10.54
CA LEU A 115 -26.55 13.94 -9.65
C LEU A 115 -27.67 12.89 -9.51
N THR A 116 -28.93 13.31 -9.56
CA THR A 116 -30.09 12.40 -9.54
C THR A 116 -30.16 11.52 -10.77
N GLU A 117 -29.89 12.06 -11.96
CA GLU A 117 -29.86 11.27 -13.20
C GLU A 117 -28.70 10.28 -13.20
N ILE A 118 -27.54 10.68 -12.68
CA ILE A 118 -26.38 9.79 -12.52
C ILE A 118 -26.71 8.63 -11.57
N VAL A 119 -27.33 8.92 -10.42
CA VAL A 119 -27.71 7.89 -9.44
C VAL A 119 -28.77 6.94 -10.03
N VAL A 120 -29.78 7.46 -10.72
CA VAL A 120 -30.82 6.64 -11.37
C VAL A 120 -30.22 5.77 -12.48
N GLN A 121 -29.33 6.33 -13.31
CA GLN A 121 -28.63 5.56 -14.34
C GLN A 121 -27.80 4.44 -13.73
N PHE A 122 -27.01 4.74 -12.69
CA PHE A 122 -26.20 3.74 -12.02
C PHE A 122 -27.06 2.64 -11.37
N GLN A 123 -28.13 3.01 -10.67
CA GLN A 123 -29.06 2.06 -10.08
C GLN A 123 -29.70 1.17 -11.15
N SER A 124 -30.15 1.74 -12.27
CA SER A 124 -30.76 0.97 -13.35
C SER A 124 -29.77 -0.01 -13.98
N GLN A 125 -28.55 0.43 -14.31
CA GLN A 125 -27.50 -0.42 -14.86
C GLN A 125 -27.13 -1.55 -13.88
N TRP A 126 -27.05 -1.23 -12.60
CA TRP A 126 -26.79 -2.20 -11.54
C TRP A 126 -27.88 -3.28 -11.47
N THR A 127 -29.16 -2.88 -11.53
CA THR A 127 -30.27 -3.85 -11.51
C THR A 127 -30.30 -4.73 -12.75
N THR A 128 -30.05 -4.18 -13.94
CA THR A 128 -29.97 -4.95 -15.19
C THR A 128 -28.80 -5.94 -15.16
N TRP A 129 -27.66 -5.52 -14.62
CA TRP A 129 -26.51 -6.40 -14.47
C TRP A 129 -26.77 -7.54 -13.47
N LEU A 130 -27.42 -7.25 -12.34
CA LEU A 130 -27.84 -8.28 -11.38
C LEU A 130 -28.84 -9.26 -12.00
N ASP A 131 -29.78 -8.78 -12.81
CA ASP A 131 -30.75 -9.62 -13.52
C ASP A 131 -30.05 -10.56 -14.51
N MET A 132 -29.09 -10.03 -15.29
CA MET A 132 -28.24 -10.82 -16.19
C MET A 132 -27.45 -11.90 -15.44
N LEU A 133 -26.88 -11.58 -14.28
CA LEU A 133 -26.19 -12.56 -13.44
C LEU A 133 -27.13 -13.64 -12.91
N SER A 134 -28.33 -13.25 -12.48
CA SER A 134 -29.32 -14.18 -11.94
C SER A 134 -29.82 -15.19 -12.98
N THR A 135 -29.87 -14.77 -14.25
CA THR A 135 -30.27 -15.58 -15.40
C THR A 135 -29.10 -16.26 -16.11
N PHE A 136 -27.85 -16.00 -15.67
CA PHE A 136 -26.67 -16.60 -16.26
C PHE A 136 -26.69 -18.12 -16.11
N ARG A 137 -26.75 -18.82 -17.24
CA ARG A 137 -26.51 -20.25 -17.33
C ARG A 137 -25.10 -20.46 -17.87
N PHE A 138 -24.31 -21.31 -17.23
CA PHE A 138 -23.02 -21.70 -17.78
C PHE A 138 -23.22 -22.29 -19.18
N PRO A 139 -22.55 -21.76 -20.22
CA PRO A 139 -22.59 -22.40 -21.54
C PRO A 139 -22.05 -23.83 -21.39
N ALA A 140 -22.74 -24.79 -22.01
CA ALA A 140 -22.24 -26.15 -22.08
C ALA A 140 -20.85 -26.11 -22.72
N MET A 141 -19.85 -26.67 -22.04
CA MET A 141 -18.48 -26.63 -22.57
C MET A 141 -18.45 -27.32 -23.94
N PRO A 142 -17.91 -26.67 -24.99
CA PRO A 142 -17.69 -27.33 -26.25
C PRO A 142 -16.76 -28.53 -25.99
N GLN A 143 -17.18 -29.72 -26.42
CA GLN A 143 -16.34 -30.90 -26.34
C GLN A 143 -15.13 -30.67 -27.25
N LEU A 144 -13.98 -30.39 -26.63
CA LEU A 144 -12.73 -30.27 -27.36
C LEU A 144 -12.38 -31.66 -27.94
N PRO A 145 -11.97 -31.75 -29.21
CA PRO A 145 -11.47 -33.00 -29.75
C PRO A 145 -10.30 -33.50 -28.89
N PRO A 146 -10.21 -34.80 -28.60
CA PRO A 146 -9.08 -35.34 -27.86
C PRO A 146 -7.78 -35.02 -28.60
N LEU A 147 -6.92 -34.23 -27.96
CA LEU A 147 -5.58 -33.96 -28.45
C LEU A 147 -4.77 -35.24 -28.30
N GLU A 148 -4.58 -35.98 -29.40
CA GLU A 148 -3.69 -37.15 -29.45
C GLU A 148 -2.21 -36.72 -29.47
N ILE A 149 -1.77 -36.06 -28.40
CA ILE A 149 -0.35 -35.77 -28.20
C ILE A 149 0.25 -37.02 -27.57
N SER A 150 1.17 -37.67 -28.30
CA SER A 150 1.93 -38.81 -27.78
C SER A 150 2.59 -38.44 -26.45
N SER A 151 2.43 -39.26 -25.42
CA SER A 151 2.99 -39.03 -24.09
C SER A 151 4.50 -38.79 -24.12
N LEU A 152 5.20 -39.39 -25.09
CA LEU A 152 6.62 -39.19 -25.34
C LEU A 152 6.92 -37.74 -25.77
N MET A 153 6.12 -37.20 -26.69
CA MET A 153 6.28 -35.84 -27.20
C MET A 153 6.00 -34.81 -26.10
N LEU A 154 4.99 -35.06 -25.25
CA LEU A 154 4.70 -34.23 -24.09
C LEU A 154 5.88 -34.22 -23.09
N MET A 155 6.46 -35.39 -22.80
CA MET A 155 7.62 -35.48 -21.91
C MET A 155 8.84 -34.75 -22.48
N ILE A 156 9.10 -34.88 -23.78
CA ILE A 156 10.23 -34.18 -24.44
C ILE A 156 10.02 -32.66 -24.36
N MET A 157 8.81 -32.17 -24.61
CA MET A 157 8.50 -30.74 -24.54
C MET A 157 8.67 -30.19 -23.12
N LEU A 158 8.13 -30.90 -22.11
CA LEU A 158 8.27 -30.50 -20.71
C LEU A 158 9.72 -30.54 -20.24
N ALA A 159 10.48 -31.57 -20.61
CA ALA A 159 11.90 -31.67 -20.30
C ALA A 159 12.69 -30.53 -20.96
N GLY A 160 12.43 -30.25 -22.23
CA GLY A 160 13.08 -29.16 -22.97
C GLY A 160 12.83 -27.79 -22.34
N VAL A 161 11.57 -27.49 -21.99
CA VAL A 161 11.21 -26.23 -21.31
C VAL A 161 11.88 -26.14 -19.93
N SER A 162 11.91 -27.23 -19.17
CA SER A 162 12.52 -27.27 -17.84
C SER A 162 14.03 -27.05 -17.88
N ILE A 163 14.72 -27.67 -18.84
CA ILE A 163 16.17 -27.50 -19.06
C ILE A 163 16.47 -26.05 -19.47
N LEU A 164 15.71 -25.51 -20.42
CA LEU A 164 15.88 -24.13 -20.88
C LEU A 164 15.70 -23.12 -19.73
N TRP A 165 14.70 -23.37 -18.88
CA TRP A 165 14.45 -22.55 -17.70
C TRP A 165 15.60 -22.63 -16.68
N LEU A 166 16.10 -23.83 -16.38
CA LEU A 166 17.21 -24.02 -15.45
C LEU A 166 18.51 -23.38 -15.97
N VAL A 167 18.83 -23.58 -17.25
CA VAL A 167 20.04 -23.01 -17.87
C VAL A 167 19.94 -21.50 -17.98
N GLY A 168 18.80 -20.98 -18.43
CA GLY A 168 18.55 -19.54 -18.55
C GLY A 168 18.70 -18.83 -17.21
N ASN A 169 18.02 -19.33 -16.17
CA ASN A 169 18.14 -18.75 -14.84
C ASN A 169 19.51 -18.98 -14.21
N GLY A 170 20.13 -20.15 -14.42
CA GLY A 170 21.47 -20.45 -13.92
C GLY A 170 22.54 -19.52 -14.50
N LEU A 171 22.44 -19.17 -15.79
CA LEU A 171 23.34 -18.22 -16.45
C LEU A 171 23.10 -16.77 -15.99
N LEU A 172 21.82 -16.37 -15.85
CA LEU A 172 21.46 -15.01 -15.40
C LEU A 172 21.83 -14.74 -13.94
N LEU A 173 21.76 -15.77 -13.08
CA LEU A 173 22.02 -15.64 -11.64
C LEU A 173 23.48 -15.92 -11.26
N ARG A 174 24.34 -16.30 -12.22
CA ARG A 174 25.75 -16.50 -11.97
C ARG A 174 26.41 -15.13 -11.75
N LYS A 175 26.89 -14.87 -10.53
CA LYS A 175 27.66 -13.66 -10.20
C LYS A 175 28.85 -13.54 -11.15
N GLN A 176 28.94 -12.41 -11.86
CA GLN A 176 30.16 -12.01 -12.54
C GLN A 176 31.18 -11.66 -11.45
N ALA A 177 32.28 -12.40 -11.41
CA ALA A 177 33.44 -12.11 -10.58
C ALA A 177 34.28 -11.03 -11.26
#